data_AF-A0A0J2GE46-F1
#
_entry.id   AF-A0A0J2GE46-F1
#
_cell.length_a   1.000
_cell.length_b   1.000
_cell.length_c   1.000
_cell.angle_alpha   90.00
_cell.angle_beta   90.00
_cell.angle_gamma   90.00
#
_symmetry.space_group_name_H-M   'P 1'
#
loop_
_entity.id
_entity.type
_entity.pdbx_description
1 polymer ?
#
loop_
_entity_poly.entity_id
_entity_poly.type
_entity_poly.pdbx_seq_one_letter_code
_entity_poly.pdbx_strand_id
1 'polypeptide(L)' 'MTRITVKIDTVSSVTVVFYRQSDNWESLNPYERDDMISRWVNENIEAQRALNGSTGYLLSWKVN' A
#
# COMPACT_ATOMS: atom_id res chain seq x y z
N MET A 1 16.71 -7.34 -2.49
CA MET A 1 15.56 -6.59 -3.04
C MET A 1 14.31 -7.42 -2.87
N THR A 2 13.43 -7.01 -1.95
CA THR A 2 12.15 -7.65 -1.68
C THR A 2 11.07 -6.96 -2.52
N ARG A 3 10.17 -7.71 -3.16
CA ARG A 3 9.03 -7.13 -3.89
C ARG A 3 7.81 -7.16 -3.00
N ILE A 4 7.17 -6.01 -2.81
CA ILE A 4 5.98 -5.87 -2.00
C ILE A 4 4.82 -5.51 -2.92
N THR A 5 3.73 -6.26 -2.83
CA THR A 5 2.45 -5.91 -3.47
C THR A 5 1.57 -5.26 -2.43
N VAL A 6 1.08 -4.06 -2.73
CA VAL A 6 0.13 -3.31 -1.91
C VAL A 6 -1.23 -3.39 -2.58
N LYS A 7 -2.25 -3.69 -1.78
CA LYS A 7 -3.65 -3.77 -2.20
C LYS A 7 -4.49 -2.87 -1.31
N ILE A 8 -5.30 -2.03 -1.95
CA ILE A 8 -6.31 -1.19 -1.32
C ILE A 8 -7.66 -1.62 -1.87
N ASP A 9 -8.54 -2.09 -0.99
CA ASP A 9 -9.94 -2.36 -1.32
C ASP A 9 -10.82 -1.30 -0.65
N THR A 10 -11.46 -0.45 -1.45
CA THR A 10 -12.33 0.60 -0.93
C THR A 10 -13.76 0.09 -0.73
N VAL A 11 -14.51 0.67 0.21
CA VAL A 11 -15.94 0.33 0.42
C VAL A 11 -16.80 0.66 -0.81
N SER A 12 -16.30 1.52 -1.70
CA SER A 12 -16.91 1.88 -2.98
C SER A 12 -16.64 0.83 -4.09
N SER A 13 -16.15 -0.36 -3.73
CA SER A 13 -15.82 -1.47 -4.64
C SER A 13 -14.70 -1.14 -5.65
N VAL A 14 -13.82 -0.19 -5.32
CA VAL A 14 -12.61 0.10 -6.10
C VAL A 14 -11.45 -0.66 -5.48
N THR A 15 -10.78 -1.48 -6.29
CA THR A 15 -9.56 -2.18 -5.88
C THR A 15 -8.37 -1.58 -6.61
N VAL A 16 -7.37 -1.12 -5.86
CA VAL A 16 -6.08 -0.66 -6.39
C VAL A 16 -5.01 -1.65 -5.96
N VAL A 17 -4.25 -2.16 -6.93
CA VAL A 17 -3.10 -3.05 -6.68
C VAL A 17 -1.88 -2.48 -7.37
N PHE A 18 -0.82 -2.26 -6.60
CA PHE A 18 0.47 -1.85 -7.15
C PHE A 18 1.61 -2.57 -6.43
N TYR A 19 2.81 -2.48 -6.98
CA TYR A 19 3.99 -3.08 -6.38
C TYR A 19 5.13 -2.07 -6.27
N ARG A 20 5.95 -2.25 -5.24
CA ARG A 20 7.21 -1.54 -5.03
C ARG A 20 8.29 -2.54 -4.62
N GLN A 21 9.53 -2.18 -4.83
CA GLN A 21 10.68 -2.95 -4.39
C GLN A 21 11.38 -2.18 -3.28
N SER A 22 11.87 -2.90 -2.28
CA SER A 22 12.64 -2.34 -1.16
C SER A 22 13.84 -3.24 -0.88
N ASP A 23 15.00 -2.63 -0.69
CA ASP A 23 16.24 -3.36 -0.37
C ASP A 23 16.41 -3.62 1.12
N ASN A 24 15.71 -2.87 1.97
CA ASN A 24 15.81 -2.93 3.43
C ASN A 24 14.57 -3.55 4.10
N TRP A 25 13.58 -4.04 3.34
CA TRP A 25 12.32 -4.56 3.87
C TRP A 25 12.48 -5.53 5.06
N GLU A 26 13.41 -6.48 4.93
CA GLU A 26 13.66 -7.51 5.96
C GLU A 26 14.23 -6.93 7.26
N SER A 27 14.96 -5.81 7.19
CA SER A 27 15.51 -5.13 8.37
C SER A 27 14.52 -4.21 9.09
N LEU A 28 13.39 -3.88 8.45
CA LEU A 28 12.38 -3.00 9.03
C LEU A 28 11.53 -3.74 10.05
N ASN A 29 11.25 -3.09 11.17
CA ASN A 29 10.27 -3.56 12.14
C ASN A 29 8.83 -3.31 11.63
N PRO A 30 7.80 -3.89 12.29
CA PRO A 30 6.41 -3.76 11.82
C PRO A 30 5.90 -2.32 11.65
N TYR A 31 6.30 -1.39 12.52
CA TYR A 31 5.89 0.02 12.44
C TYR A 31 6.57 0.72 11.26
N GLU A 32 7.86 0.48 11.05
CA GLU A 32 8.59 1.03 9.90
C GLU A 32 8.06 0.50 8.56
N ARG A 33 7.62 -0.76 8.53
CA ARG A 33 6.94 -1.34 7.37
C ARG A 33 5.63 -0.60 7.11
N ASP A 34 4.81 -0.39 8.13
CA ASP A 34 3.54 0.32 8.01
C ASP A 34 3.71 1.77 7.53
N ASP A 35 4.67 2.50 8.09
CA ASP A 35 5.03 3.85 7.66
C ASP A 35 5.44 3.88 6.19
N MET A 36 6.26 2.91 5.76
CA MET A 36 6.71 2.82 4.38
C MET A 36 5.56 2.48 3.42
N ILE A 37 4.65 1.57 3.78
CA ILE A 37 3.45 1.29 2.97
C ILE A 37 2.58 2.55 2.88
N SER A 38 2.32 3.22 4.00
CA SER A 38 1.53 4.45 4.05
C SER A 38 2.12 5.53 3.15
N ARG A 39 3.44 5.69 3.16
CA ARG A 39 4.14 6.59 2.25
C ARG A 39 3.92 6.21 0.78
N TRP A 40 4.06 4.94 0.42
CA TRP A 40 3.83 4.50 -0.96
C TRP A 40 2.39 4.70 -1.42
N VAL A 41 1.42 4.52 -0.53
CA VAL A 41 0.00 4.81 -0.80
C VAL A 41 -0.21 6.30 -1.03
N ASN A 42 0.44 7.17 -0.26
CA ASN A 42 0.37 8.63 -0.41
C ASN A 42 1.02 9.13 -1.70
N GLU A 43 2.08 8.47 -2.17
CA GLU A 43 2.76 8.79 -3.42
C GLU A 43 2.03 8.24 -4.66
N ASN A 44 1.09 7.30 -4.51
CA ASN A 44 0.38 6.68 -5.62
C ASN A 44 -0.91 7.45 -5.97
N ILE A 45 -0.95 8.04 -7.17
CA ILE A 45 -2.08 8.85 -7.65
C ILE A 45 -3.38 8.04 -7.73
N GLU A 46 -3.33 6.79 -8.18
CA GLU A 46 -4.51 5.94 -8.29
C GLU A 46 -5.06 5.57 -6.91
N ALA A 47 -4.16 5.26 -5.97
CA ALA A 47 -4.52 5.04 -4.58
C ALA A 47 -5.21 6.28 -3.99
N GLN A 48 -4.60 7.47 -4.12
CA GLN A 48 -5.19 8.71 -3.62
C GLN A 48 -6.55 9.02 -4.27
N ARG A 49 -6.70 8.76 -5.57
CA ARG A 49 -7.97 8.92 -6.26
C ARG A 49 -9.04 7.95 -5.72
N ALA A 50 -8.69 6.69 -5.48
CA ALA A 50 -9.61 5.70 -4.94
C ALA A 50 -10.00 6.02 -3.48
N LEU A 51 -9.04 6.50 -2.68
CA LEU A 51 -9.25 6.89 -1.29
C LEU A 51 -10.14 8.14 -1.17
N ASN A 52 -9.90 9.16 -2.00
CA ASN A 52 -10.74 10.37 -2.03
C ASN A 52 -12.19 10.10 -2.45
N GLY A 53 -12.41 9.05 -3.24
CA GLY A 53 -13.75 8.64 -3.69
C GLY A 53 -14.49 7.72 -2.72
N SER A 54 -13.93 7.40 -1.55
CA SER A 54 -14.48 6.39 -0.65
C SER A 54 -14.47 6.84 0.82
N THR A 55 -15.44 6.39 1.60
CA THR A 55 -15.53 6.69 3.06
C THR A 55 -14.70 5.76 3.92
N GLY A 56 -14.10 4.73 3.32
CA GLY A 56 -13.26 3.75 4.00
C GLY A 56 -12.58 2.81 3.02
N TYR A 57 -11.56 2.11 3.52
CA TYR A 57 -10.78 1.14 2.77
C TYR A 57 -10.11 0.10 3.70
N LEU A 58 -9.77 -1.04 3.12
CA LEU A 58 -8.88 -2.03 3.69
C LEU A 58 -7.53 -1.94 2.97
N LEU A 59 -6.47 -1.73 3.75
CA LEU A 59 -5.09 -1.76 3.27
C LEU A 59 -4.47 -3.11 3.64
N SER A 60 -3.89 -3.77 2.66
CA SER A 60 -3.13 -5.00 2.87
C SER A 60 -1.89 -5.01 1.99
N TRP A 61 -0.87 -5.75 2.42
CA TRP A 61 0.34 -5.93 1.64
C TRP A 61 0.86 -7.34 1.79
N LYS A 62 1.59 -7.81 0.77
CA LYS A 62 2.28 -9.10 0.80
C LYS A 62 3.65 -8.99 0.15
N VAL A 63 4.59 -9.74 0.71
CA VAL A 63 5.91 -9.97 0.11
C VAL A 63 5.78 -11.08 -0.92
N ASN A 64 6.33 -10.86 -2.11
CA ASN A 64 6.48 -11.87 -3.17
C ASN A 64 7.96 -12.12 -3.47
#